data_AF-A0A960Z130-F1
#
_entry.id   AF-A0A960Z130-F1
#
_cell.length_a   1.000
_cell.length_b   1.000
_cell.length_c   1.000
_cell.angle_alpha   90.00
_cell.angle_beta   90.00
_cell.angle_gamma   90.00
#
_symmetry.space_group_name_H-M   'P 1'
#
loop_
_entity.id
_entity.type
_entity.pdbx_description
1 polymer ?
#
loop_
_entity_poly.entity_id
_entity_poly.type
_entity_poly.pdbx_seq_one_letter_code
_entity_poly.pdbx_strand_id
1 'polypeptide(L)'
;MTRILMLITAILLISNCSTPPTFQDINTKSKEMYELAMDLDKNGKKEEALRIMDILQGLYADDPKVKSYIDSAPEEQKEAIFNEGMLGFNKGIRAKVEPTTGELIMWYIPDRILDAIEMVDFWLNIGPQIGFGAKATSALQAEAFAGAYIGAGIGQKKMLGIKTEGRSAILIGPFGPLAHAGSSVGTGGFQFGGDFEYFHTPSKPLYQDLKDYWALGFRVGVGFWGVEFEYHPIEIVDFIGGIFLFDPLNDDFATTRGLDYTSRQRAVVKDYISIVRSFEDEDIAQYKTKFPKLEGGEAPKEEAPPAKETKKKK
;
A
#
# COMPACT_ATOMS: atom_id res chain seq x y z
N MET A 1 -2.22 47.63 13.54
CA MET A 1 -0.92 46.93 13.63
C MET A 1 -0.88 45.85 14.71
N THR A 2 -1.50 46.03 15.88
CA THR A 2 -1.53 45.06 16.99
C THR A 2 -2.27 43.73 16.71
N ARG A 3 -3.22 43.69 15.75
CA ARG A 3 -3.95 42.46 15.39
C ARG A 3 -3.22 41.54 14.40
N ILE A 4 -2.30 42.07 13.59
CA ILE A 4 -1.48 41.27 12.65
C ILE A 4 -0.32 40.59 13.40
N LEU A 5 0.20 41.24 14.45
CA LEU A 5 1.26 40.67 15.26
C LEU A 5 0.79 39.44 16.05
N MET A 6 -0.45 39.44 16.59
CA MET A 6 -1.00 38.26 17.29
C MET A 6 -1.25 37.04 16.38
N LEU A 7 -1.53 37.25 15.08
CA LEU A 7 -1.76 36.15 14.14
C LEU A 7 -0.44 35.43 13.79
N ILE A 8 0.67 36.15 13.74
CA ILE A 8 2.01 35.59 13.47
C ILE A 8 2.54 34.84 14.70
N THR A 9 2.24 35.32 15.92
CA THR A 9 2.62 34.57 17.15
C THR A 9 1.79 33.30 17.34
N ALA A 10 0.54 33.26 16.88
CA ALA A 10 -0.30 32.06 16.94
C ALA A 10 0.13 30.97 15.92
N ILE A 11 0.66 31.37 14.75
CA ILE A 11 1.17 30.43 13.73
C ILE A 11 2.51 29.80 14.15
N LEU A 12 3.32 30.50 14.95
CA LEU A 12 4.59 29.95 15.47
C LEU A 12 4.43 28.98 16.65
N LEU A 13 3.26 28.96 17.31
CA LEU A 13 2.98 28.10 18.47
C LEU A 13 2.35 26.73 18.13
N ILE A 14 2.17 26.40 16.84
CA ILE A 14 1.80 25.04 16.39
C ILE A 14 3.00 24.35 15.72
N SER A 15 4.21 24.75 16.09
CA SER A 15 5.37 23.87 15.93
C SER A 15 5.19 22.74 16.94
N ASN A 16 4.52 21.66 16.54
CA ASN A 16 4.60 20.40 17.26
C ASN A 16 6.08 20.03 17.33
N CYS A 17 6.74 20.38 18.43
CA CYS A 17 8.02 19.82 18.83
C CYS A 17 7.78 18.35 19.20
N SER A 18 7.44 17.51 18.22
CA SER A 18 7.64 16.08 18.37
C SER A 18 9.13 15.86 18.19
N THR A 19 9.81 15.45 19.25
CA THR A 19 11.18 14.94 19.16
C THR A 19 11.22 13.90 18.03
N PRO A 20 12.20 13.96 17.11
CA PRO A 20 12.32 12.94 16.08
C PRO A 20 12.40 11.57 16.77
N PRO A 21 11.73 10.55 16.21
CA PRO A 21 11.77 9.22 16.81
C PRO A 21 13.20 8.73 16.86
N THR A 22 13.51 8.00 17.93
CA THR A 22 14.82 7.42 18.20
C THR A 22 14.84 5.95 17.78
N PHE A 23 16.03 5.36 17.67
CA PHE A 23 16.15 3.91 17.47
C PHE A 23 15.48 3.10 18.60
N GLN A 24 15.44 3.65 19.81
CA GLN A 24 14.76 3.02 20.94
C GLN A 24 13.24 3.03 20.77
N ASP A 25 12.68 4.06 20.13
CA ASP A 25 11.25 4.10 19.81
C ASP A 25 10.88 3.02 18.80
N ILE A 26 11.69 2.83 17.74
CA ILE A 26 11.49 1.73 16.78
C ILE A 26 11.53 0.38 17.51
N ASN A 27 12.55 0.13 18.34
CA ASN A 27 12.70 -1.15 19.03
C ASN A 27 11.55 -1.42 20.02
N THR A 28 11.13 -0.39 20.77
CA THR A 28 10.00 -0.49 21.70
C THR A 28 8.71 -0.80 20.95
N LYS A 29 8.45 -0.11 19.83
CA LYS A 29 7.27 -0.35 18.99
C LYS A 29 7.33 -1.68 18.27
N SER A 30 8.51 -2.17 17.89
CA SER A 30 8.69 -3.50 17.30
C SER A 30 8.30 -4.61 18.28
N LYS A 31 8.67 -4.46 19.57
CA LYS A 31 8.23 -5.38 20.63
C LYS A 31 6.74 -5.31 20.88
N GLU A 32 6.17 -4.10 20.93
CA GLU A 32 4.72 -3.91 21.07
C GLU A 32 3.95 -4.57 19.91
N MET A 33 4.45 -4.43 18.68
CA MET A 33 3.91 -5.11 17.49
C MET A 33 4.00 -6.64 17.60
N TYR A 34 5.13 -7.18 18.06
CA TYR A 34 5.30 -8.62 18.26
C TYR A 34 4.31 -9.15 19.31
N GLU A 35 4.21 -8.49 20.46
CA GLU A 35 3.25 -8.84 21.52
C GLU A 35 1.80 -8.79 21.01
N LEU A 36 1.48 -7.76 20.22
CA LEU A 36 0.17 -7.64 19.59
C LEU A 36 -0.12 -8.79 18.63
N ALA A 37 0.84 -9.20 17.80
CA ALA A 37 0.68 -10.36 16.93
C ALA A 37 0.42 -11.63 17.74
N MET A 38 1.15 -11.84 18.84
CA MET A 38 0.94 -13.01 19.70
C MET A 38 -0.40 -12.99 20.42
N ASP A 39 -0.90 -11.82 20.81
CA ASP A 39 -2.25 -11.68 21.37
C ASP A 39 -3.33 -12.00 20.33
N LEU A 40 -3.17 -11.51 19.09
CA LEU A 40 -4.11 -11.82 18.00
C LEU A 40 -4.15 -13.31 17.67
N ASP A 41 -2.99 -13.96 17.56
CA ASP A 41 -2.89 -15.41 17.32
C ASP A 41 -3.60 -16.22 18.42
N LYS A 42 -3.35 -15.88 19.70
CA LYS A 42 -4.03 -16.52 20.84
C LYS A 42 -5.55 -16.36 20.82
N ASN A 43 -6.03 -15.25 20.27
CA ASN A 43 -7.45 -14.96 20.10
C ASN A 43 -8.04 -15.55 18.80
N GLY A 44 -7.28 -16.39 18.08
CA GLY A 44 -7.71 -17.04 16.84
C GLY A 44 -7.66 -16.14 15.60
N LYS A 45 -7.11 -14.93 15.69
CA LYS A 45 -6.94 -13.96 14.60
C LYS A 45 -5.58 -14.16 13.91
N LYS A 46 -5.40 -15.34 13.33
CA LYS A 46 -4.10 -15.81 12.80
C LYS A 46 -3.61 -14.98 11.62
N GLU A 47 -4.50 -14.61 10.70
CA GLU A 47 -4.21 -13.80 9.53
C GLU A 47 -3.82 -12.37 9.91
N GLU A 48 -4.51 -11.77 10.89
CA GLU A 48 -4.13 -10.46 11.42
C GLU A 48 -2.76 -10.48 12.10
N ALA A 49 -2.45 -11.55 12.84
CA ALA A 49 -1.15 -11.75 13.46
C ALA A 49 -0.06 -11.97 12.41
N LEU A 50 -0.33 -12.78 11.38
CA LEU A 50 0.58 -13.02 10.26
C LEU A 50 0.89 -11.72 9.51
N ARG A 51 -0.10 -10.86 9.28
CA ARG A 51 0.13 -9.54 8.67
C ARG A 51 1.00 -8.62 9.52
N ILE A 52 0.90 -8.70 10.85
CA ILE A 52 1.80 -7.93 11.71
C ILE A 52 3.23 -8.49 11.65
N MET A 53 3.39 -9.81 11.58
CA MET A 53 4.70 -10.44 11.44
C MET A 53 5.35 -10.12 10.10
N ASP A 54 4.58 -10.08 9.02
CA ASP A 54 5.01 -9.58 7.70
C ASP A 54 5.58 -8.15 7.79
N ILE A 55 4.83 -7.25 8.44
CA ILE A 55 5.30 -5.87 8.67
C ILE A 55 6.61 -5.84 9.48
N LEU A 56 6.73 -6.68 10.51
CA LEU A 56 7.96 -6.80 11.31
C LEU A 56 9.13 -7.38 10.52
N GLN A 57 8.87 -8.28 9.56
CA GLN A 57 9.89 -8.92 8.73
C GLN A 57 10.70 -7.89 7.93
N GLY A 58 10.12 -6.74 7.56
CA GLY A 58 10.85 -5.66 6.89
C GLY A 58 12.08 -5.16 7.67
N LEU A 59 12.00 -5.14 9.00
CA LEU A 59 13.15 -4.80 9.86
C LEU A 59 13.88 -6.03 10.41
N TYR A 60 13.17 -7.14 10.64
CA TYR A 60 13.67 -8.31 11.36
C TYR A 60 13.60 -9.60 10.54
N ALA A 61 13.97 -9.54 9.26
CA ALA A 61 13.91 -10.67 8.34
C ALA A 61 14.65 -11.93 8.85
N ASP A 62 15.77 -11.74 9.55
CA ASP A 62 16.61 -12.81 10.08
C ASP A 62 16.30 -13.17 11.54
N ASP A 63 15.31 -12.51 12.18
CA ASP A 63 14.94 -12.84 13.56
C ASP A 63 14.24 -14.22 13.60
N PRO A 64 14.75 -15.18 14.40
CA PRO A 64 14.18 -16.52 14.45
C PRO A 64 12.70 -16.56 14.84
N LYS A 65 12.21 -15.60 15.66
CA LYS A 65 10.81 -15.57 16.09
C LYS A 65 9.89 -15.16 14.94
N VAL A 66 10.25 -14.10 14.22
CA VAL A 66 9.47 -13.64 13.05
C VAL A 66 9.47 -14.71 11.99
N LYS A 67 10.66 -15.21 11.64
CA LYS A 67 10.82 -16.22 10.60
C LYS A 67 10.10 -17.53 10.94
N SER A 68 10.28 -18.06 12.14
CA SER A 68 9.60 -19.30 12.54
C SER A 68 8.09 -19.17 12.58
N TYR A 69 7.56 -18.01 13.01
CA TYR A 69 6.12 -17.77 12.99
C TYR A 69 5.59 -17.78 11.55
N ILE A 70 6.20 -16.99 10.67
CA ILE A 70 5.80 -16.92 9.25
C ILE A 70 5.92 -18.30 8.61
N ASP A 71 7.07 -18.98 8.75
CA ASP A 71 7.31 -20.29 8.14
C ASP A 71 6.30 -21.35 8.63
N SER A 72 5.85 -21.25 9.88
CA SER A 72 4.85 -22.16 10.47
C SER A 72 3.41 -21.93 10.01
N ALA A 73 3.11 -20.78 9.39
CA ALA A 73 1.78 -20.51 8.89
C ALA A 73 1.46 -21.43 7.69
N PRO A 74 0.22 -21.96 7.59
CA PRO A 74 -0.23 -22.68 6.40
C PRO A 74 -0.06 -21.83 5.14
N GLU A 75 0.32 -22.45 4.02
CA GLU A 75 0.50 -21.76 2.73
C GLU A 75 -0.77 -20.99 2.31
N GLU A 76 -1.96 -21.53 2.61
CA GLU A 76 -3.22 -20.85 2.33
C GLU A 76 -3.38 -19.50 3.07
N GLN A 77 -2.83 -19.39 4.29
CA GLN A 77 -2.83 -18.13 5.06
C GLN A 77 -1.74 -17.19 4.55
N LYS A 78 -0.57 -17.73 4.20
CA LYS A 78 0.52 -16.97 3.57
C LYS A 78 0.03 -16.32 2.28
N GLU A 79 -0.61 -17.08 1.40
CA GLU A 79 -1.16 -16.58 0.14
C GLU A 79 -2.21 -15.49 0.36
N ALA A 80 -3.04 -15.60 1.39
CA ALA A 80 -4.08 -14.61 1.69
C ALA A 80 -3.53 -13.26 2.20
N ILE A 81 -2.30 -13.26 2.74
CA ILE A 81 -1.73 -12.11 3.46
C ILE A 81 -0.53 -11.48 2.76
N PHE A 82 0.37 -12.30 2.22
CA PHE A 82 1.54 -11.81 1.53
C PHE A 82 1.17 -11.44 0.10
N ASN A 83 1.34 -10.16 -0.22
CA ASN A 83 1.22 -9.66 -1.58
C ASN A 83 2.60 -9.72 -2.25
N GLU A 84 3.16 -10.92 -2.36
CA GLU A 84 4.40 -11.16 -3.08
C GLU A 84 4.08 -12.01 -4.30
N GLY A 85 3.75 -11.37 -5.42
CA GLY A 85 3.43 -12.16 -6.60
C GLY A 85 3.01 -11.37 -7.82
N MET A 86 2.70 -12.15 -8.86
CA MET A 86 2.25 -11.63 -10.15
C MET A 86 0.95 -10.84 -10.03
N LEU A 87 0.03 -11.24 -9.12
CA LEU A 87 -1.29 -10.62 -9.02
C LEU A 87 -1.26 -9.21 -8.41
N GLY A 88 -0.27 -8.93 -7.55
CA GLY A 88 0.02 -7.60 -6.99
C GLY A 88 -1.20 -6.84 -6.50
N PHE A 89 -1.38 -5.63 -7.01
CA PHE A 89 -2.49 -4.75 -6.65
C PHE A 89 -3.89 -5.38 -6.75
N ASN A 90 -4.08 -6.36 -7.65
CA ASN A 90 -5.37 -7.02 -7.84
C ASN A 90 -5.73 -7.96 -6.68
N LYS A 91 -4.77 -8.44 -5.88
CA LYS A 91 -5.06 -9.40 -4.81
C LYS A 91 -5.50 -8.68 -3.53
N GLY A 92 -6.61 -9.12 -2.95
CA GLY A 92 -7.10 -8.67 -1.66
C GLY A 92 -6.28 -9.25 -0.50
N ILE A 93 -5.79 -8.37 0.38
CA ILE A 93 -5.23 -8.77 1.69
C ILE A 93 -6.38 -8.97 2.66
N ARG A 94 -6.91 -10.20 2.72
CA ARG A 94 -8.14 -10.56 3.44
C ARG A 94 -7.99 -11.90 4.12
N ALA A 95 -8.60 -12.05 5.29
CA ALA A 95 -8.61 -13.32 6.00
C ALA A 95 -9.64 -14.27 5.38
N LYS A 96 -9.28 -15.54 5.18
CA LYS A 96 -10.20 -16.58 4.72
C LYS A 96 -11.22 -16.90 5.81
N VAL A 97 -12.44 -17.19 5.39
CA VAL A 97 -13.56 -17.57 6.25
C VAL A 97 -14.19 -18.82 5.65
N GLU A 98 -14.62 -19.75 6.50
CA GLU A 98 -15.43 -20.89 6.06
C GLU A 98 -16.89 -20.42 5.91
N PRO A 99 -17.42 -20.29 4.68
CA PRO A 99 -18.79 -19.84 4.49
C PRO A 99 -19.79 -20.95 4.78
N THR A 100 -20.95 -20.56 5.29
CA THR A 100 -22.13 -21.42 5.23
C THR A 100 -22.67 -21.51 3.81
N THR A 101 -23.40 -22.58 3.49
CA THR A 101 -24.08 -22.71 2.18
C THR A 101 -25.02 -21.53 1.89
N GLY A 102 -25.65 -20.97 2.92
CA GLY A 102 -26.51 -19.79 2.78
C GLY A 102 -25.74 -18.54 2.38
N GLU A 103 -24.59 -18.30 2.98
CA GLU A 103 -23.70 -17.17 2.63
C GLU A 103 -23.18 -17.31 1.20
N LEU A 104 -22.75 -18.52 0.79
CA LEU A 104 -22.35 -18.77 -0.59
C LEU A 104 -23.47 -18.39 -1.58
N ILE A 105 -24.71 -18.81 -1.32
CA ILE A 105 -25.84 -18.51 -2.22
C ILE A 105 -26.16 -17.01 -2.22
N MET A 106 -26.14 -16.36 -1.05
CA MET A 106 -26.46 -14.93 -0.94
C MET A 106 -25.41 -14.06 -1.62
N TRP A 107 -24.13 -14.41 -1.50
CA TRP A 107 -23.01 -13.64 -2.05
C TRP A 107 -22.62 -14.02 -3.47
N TYR A 108 -23.05 -15.18 -3.99
CA TYR A 108 -22.70 -15.62 -5.34
C TYR A 108 -22.98 -14.57 -6.42
N ILE A 109 -24.20 -14.02 -6.47
CA ILE A 109 -24.55 -12.99 -7.47
C ILE A 109 -23.87 -11.65 -7.16
N PRO A 110 -23.93 -11.11 -5.92
CA PRO A 110 -23.24 -9.87 -5.59
C PRO A 110 -21.74 -9.87 -5.89
N ASP A 111 -21.01 -10.92 -5.53
CA ASP A 111 -19.56 -11.02 -5.77
C ASP A 111 -19.29 -10.94 -7.29
N ARG A 112 -20.01 -11.72 -8.11
CA ARG A 112 -19.86 -11.65 -9.58
C ARG A 112 -20.15 -10.28 -10.19
N ILE A 113 -21.09 -9.52 -9.62
CA ILE A 113 -21.36 -8.16 -10.08
C ILE A 113 -20.18 -7.24 -9.74
N LEU A 114 -19.57 -7.43 -8.58
CA LEU A 114 -18.43 -6.61 -8.15
C LEU A 114 -17.21 -6.86 -9.04
N ASP A 115 -16.84 -8.12 -9.31
CA ASP A 115 -15.68 -8.38 -10.16
C ASP A 115 -15.91 -7.88 -11.59
N ALA A 116 -17.16 -7.96 -12.10
CA ALA A 116 -17.51 -7.41 -13.39
C ALA A 116 -17.35 -5.88 -13.48
N ILE A 117 -17.62 -5.17 -12.38
CA ILE A 117 -17.40 -3.73 -12.29
C ILE A 117 -15.90 -3.42 -12.21
N GLU A 118 -15.12 -4.26 -11.53
CA GLU A 118 -13.68 -4.07 -11.33
C GLU A 118 -12.83 -4.35 -12.58
N MET A 119 -13.43 -4.96 -13.62
CA MET A 119 -12.74 -5.17 -14.90
C MET A 119 -12.33 -3.88 -15.62
N VAL A 120 -12.96 -2.74 -15.32
CA VAL A 120 -12.80 -1.50 -16.08
C VAL A 120 -12.56 -0.31 -15.16
N ASP A 121 -11.54 0.44 -15.51
CA ASP A 121 -11.21 1.73 -14.93
C ASP A 121 -11.43 2.84 -15.94
N PHE A 122 -12.11 3.90 -15.52
CA PHE A 122 -12.33 5.07 -16.34
C PHE A 122 -12.29 6.34 -15.49
N TRP A 123 -11.40 7.26 -15.86
CA TRP A 123 -11.18 8.51 -15.16
C TRP A 123 -11.20 9.70 -16.10
N LEU A 124 -12.00 10.71 -15.72
CA LEU A 124 -11.96 12.04 -16.32
C LEU A 124 -11.08 12.94 -15.47
N ASN A 125 -10.01 13.46 -16.07
CA ASN A 125 -8.96 14.19 -15.36
C ASN A 125 -9.01 15.68 -15.70
N ILE A 126 -8.91 16.53 -14.68
CA ILE A 126 -8.82 17.99 -14.78
C ILE A 126 -7.56 18.47 -14.05
N GLY A 127 -6.71 19.21 -14.76
CA GLY A 127 -5.44 19.75 -14.25
C GLY A 127 -4.34 19.77 -15.31
N PRO A 128 -3.24 20.52 -15.08
CA PRO A 128 -2.14 20.63 -16.04
C PRO A 128 -1.57 19.25 -16.38
N GLN A 129 -1.71 18.82 -17.62
CA GLN A 129 -1.24 17.54 -18.12
C GLN A 129 -1.00 17.58 -19.63
N ILE A 130 0.03 16.88 -20.08
CA ILE A 130 0.33 16.72 -21.49
C ILE A 130 0.92 15.35 -21.75
N GLY A 131 0.49 14.72 -22.82
CA GLY A 131 1.11 13.53 -23.35
C GLY A 131 0.14 12.38 -23.58
N PHE A 132 0.72 11.23 -23.83
CA PHE A 132 0.02 10.03 -24.22
C PHE A 132 0.73 8.81 -23.62
N GLY A 133 -0.06 7.82 -23.22
CA GLY A 133 0.42 6.50 -22.87
C GLY A 133 -0.54 5.44 -23.38
N ALA A 134 0.01 4.33 -23.84
CA ALA A 134 -0.74 3.10 -24.08
C ALA A 134 0.06 1.92 -23.58
N LYS A 135 -0.63 0.94 -23.00
CA LYS A 135 -0.05 -0.29 -22.48
C LYS A 135 -0.97 -1.46 -22.80
N ALA A 136 -0.39 -2.59 -23.20
CA ALA A 136 -1.07 -3.88 -23.08
C ALA A 136 -0.85 -4.51 -21.69
N THR A 137 0.31 -4.22 -21.12
CA THR A 137 0.75 -4.49 -19.75
C THR A 137 1.94 -3.55 -19.49
N SER A 138 2.38 -3.39 -18.25
CA SER A 138 3.60 -2.64 -17.94
C SER A 138 4.88 -3.23 -18.55
N ALA A 139 4.85 -4.49 -19.00
CA ALA A 139 5.94 -5.07 -19.81
C ALA A 139 5.94 -4.59 -21.28
N LEU A 140 4.77 -4.19 -21.79
CA LEU A 140 4.56 -3.76 -23.18
C LEU A 140 3.74 -2.47 -23.18
N GLN A 141 4.46 -1.36 -23.00
CA GLN A 141 3.89 -0.02 -22.93
C GLN A 141 4.74 0.98 -23.72
N ALA A 142 4.10 2.07 -24.12
CA ALA A 142 4.78 3.26 -24.63
C ALA A 142 4.09 4.47 -24.03
N GLU A 143 4.84 5.27 -23.28
CA GLU A 143 4.30 6.45 -22.60
C GLU A 143 5.28 7.61 -22.66
N ALA A 144 4.76 8.79 -23.00
CA ALA A 144 5.43 10.07 -22.83
C ALA A 144 4.39 11.02 -22.24
N PHE A 145 4.42 11.19 -20.92
CA PHE A 145 3.37 11.89 -20.18
C PHE A 145 3.94 12.68 -19.01
N ALA A 146 3.43 13.90 -18.79
CA ALA A 146 3.69 14.67 -17.59
C ALA A 146 2.43 15.42 -17.16
N GLY A 147 2.08 15.38 -15.88
CA GLY A 147 0.93 16.11 -15.38
C GLY A 147 0.73 16.04 -13.87
N ALA A 148 -0.10 16.95 -13.37
CA ALA A 148 -0.63 16.96 -12.01
C ALA A 148 -2.11 17.32 -12.10
N TYR A 149 -3.00 16.43 -11.70
CA TYR A 149 -4.43 16.57 -11.94
C TYR A 149 -5.29 15.91 -10.87
N ILE A 150 -6.58 16.25 -10.90
CA ILE A 150 -7.64 15.62 -10.11
C ILE A 150 -8.53 14.86 -11.09
N GLY A 151 -8.81 13.60 -10.80
CA GLY A 151 -9.69 12.75 -11.59
C GLY A 151 -10.98 12.44 -10.85
N ALA A 152 -12.08 12.28 -11.58
CA ALA A 152 -13.32 11.69 -11.08
C ALA A 152 -13.72 10.53 -11.99
N GLY A 153 -14.15 9.41 -11.40
CA GLY A 153 -14.35 8.21 -12.19
C GLY A 153 -14.57 6.95 -11.37
N ILE A 154 -14.50 5.84 -12.09
CA ILE A 154 -14.56 4.47 -11.56
C ILE A 154 -13.15 3.89 -11.72
N GLY A 155 -12.68 3.19 -10.70
CA GLY A 155 -11.45 2.42 -10.76
C GLY A 155 -11.53 1.12 -9.96
N GLN A 156 -10.46 0.34 -10.06
CA GLN A 156 -10.27 -0.92 -9.36
C GLN A 156 -10.41 -0.78 -7.85
N LYS A 157 -10.64 -1.91 -7.17
CA LYS A 157 -10.92 -1.96 -5.72
C LYS A 157 -12.18 -1.17 -5.36
N LYS A 158 -13.23 -1.39 -6.15
CA LYS A 158 -14.59 -0.88 -5.94
C LYS A 158 -14.60 0.64 -5.79
N MET A 159 -13.72 1.34 -6.51
CA MET A 159 -13.44 2.77 -6.33
C MET A 159 -14.27 3.63 -7.29
N LEU A 160 -15.48 4.04 -6.87
CA LEU A 160 -16.17 5.17 -7.47
C LEU A 160 -15.86 6.42 -6.63
N GLY A 161 -15.15 7.39 -7.21
CA GLY A 161 -14.72 8.54 -6.43
C GLY A 161 -13.84 9.55 -7.15
N ILE A 162 -12.95 10.15 -6.36
CA ILE A 162 -12.04 11.22 -6.78
C ILE A 162 -10.61 10.75 -6.52
N LYS A 163 -9.70 11.04 -7.44
CA LYS A 163 -8.26 10.83 -7.27
C LYS A 163 -7.48 12.12 -7.49
N THR A 164 -6.32 12.24 -6.87
CA THR A 164 -5.30 13.25 -7.19
C THR A 164 -4.04 12.51 -7.61
N GLU A 165 -3.39 12.98 -8.67
CA GLU A 165 -2.21 12.31 -9.21
C GLU A 165 -1.20 13.33 -9.74
N GLY A 166 0.07 13.12 -9.41
CA GLY A 166 1.23 13.70 -10.07
C GLY A 166 2.02 12.60 -10.78
N ARG A 167 2.31 12.78 -12.07
CA ARG A 167 3.02 11.78 -12.88
C ARG A 167 3.98 12.43 -13.87
N SER A 168 5.14 11.81 -14.06
CA SER A 168 6.09 12.10 -15.12
C SER A 168 6.69 10.79 -15.62
N ALA A 169 6.56 10.50 -16.92
CA ALA A 169 6.89 9.21 -17.51
C ALA A 169 7.47 9.36 -18.92
N ILE A 170 8.56 8.64 -19.19
CA ILE A 170 9.06 8.36 -20.55
C ILE A 170 9.40 6.87 -20.60
N LEU A 171 8.52 6.05 -21.17
CA LEU A 171 8.55 4.59 -21.07
C LEU A 171 8.49 3.93 -22.45
N ILE A 172 9.27 2.87 -22.64
CA ILE A 172 9.20 1.95 -23.77
C ILE A 172 9.40 0.52 -23.26
N GLY A 173 8.39 -0.34 -23.43
CA GLY A 173 8.36 -1.66 -22.83
C GLY A 173 8.51 -1.59 -21.30
N PRO A 174 9.33 -2.45 -20.67
CA PRO A 174 9.54 -2.43 -19.24
C PRO A 174 10.59 -1.39 -18.79
N PHE A 175 11.08 -0.51 -19.67
CA PHE A 175 12.19 0.41 -19.38
C PHE A 175 11.77 1.88 -19.48
N GLY A 176 12.32 2.68 -18.57
CA GLY A 176 12.28 4.14 -18.63
C GLY A 176 11.89 4.77 -17.28
N PRO A 177 12.19 6.05 -17.05
CA PRO A 177 11.85 6.70 -15.80
C PRO A 177 10.34 6.96 -15.68
N LEU A 178 9.78 6.55 -14.55
CA LEU A 178 8.45 6.89 -14.08
C LEU A 178 8.54 7.45 -12.67
N ALA A 179 8.11 8.69 -12.48
CA ALA A 179 7.75 9.23 -11.17
C ALA A 179 6.22 9.29 -11.07
N HIS A 180 5.65 8.68 -10.04
CA HIS A 180 4.20 8.67 -9.82
C HIS A 180 3.91 8.87 -8.34
N ALA A 181 2.95 9.73 -8.02
CA ALA A 181 2.41 9.86 -6.67
C ALA A 181 0.93 10.22 -6.77
N GLY A 182 0.10 9.65 -5.93
CA GLY A 182 -1.33 9.95 -5.95
C GLY A 182 -2.07 9.44 -4.73
N SER A 183 -3.30 9.91 -4.59
CA SER A 183 -4.29 9.34 -3.68
C SER A 183 -5.64 9.23 -4.37
N SER A 184 -6.47 8.32 -3.86
CA SER A 184 -7.87 8.20 -4.24
C SER A 184 -8.74 8.11 -2.99
N VAL A 185 -9.96 8.63 -3.11
CA VAL A 185 -10.99 8.53 -2.08
C VAL A 185 -12.34 8.28 -2.74
N GLY A 186 -13.07 7.28 -2.25
CA GLY A 186 -14.36 6.91 -2.83
C GLY A 186 -15.00 5.74 -2.09
N THR A 187 -15.88 5.03 -2.79
CA THR A 187 -16.61 3.87 -2.27
C THR A 187 -15.69 2.74 -1.81
N GLY A 188 -14.51 2.61 -2.40
CA GLY A 188 -13.46 1.64 -2.03
C GLY A 188 -12.59 2.07 -0.85
N GLY A 189 -12.85 3.25 -0.26
CA GLY A 189 -12.06 3.81 0.85
C GLY A 189 -11.01 4.82 0.39
N PHE A 190 -9.91 4.92 1.14
CA PHE A 190 -8.80 5.83 0.86
C PHE A 190 -7.55 5.04 0.45
N GLN A 191 -6.90 5.43 -0.64
CA GLN A 191 -5.62 4.88 -1.06
C GLN A 191 -4.64 6.03 -1.28
N PHE A 192 -3.36 5.79 -1.02
CA PHE A 192 -2.28 6.72 -1.29
C PHE A 192 -0.98 5.97 -1.51
N GLY A 193 -0.17 6.47 -2.43
CA GLY A 193 1.22 6.08 -2.51
C GLY A 193 1.96 6.82 -3.61
N GLY A 194 3.22 6.46 -3.77
CA GLY A 194 4.04 6.99 -4.84
C GLY A 194 5.37 6.28 -4.89
N ASP A 195 5.96 6.26 -6.07
CA ASP A 195 7.21 5.58 -6.34
C ASP A 195 7.96 6.23 -7.51
N PHE A 196 9.27 5.96 -7.57
CA PHE A 196 10.11 6.23 -8.72
C PHE A 196 10.70 4.93 -9.23
N GLU A 197 10.39 4.60 -10.47
CA GLU A 197 10.83 3.36 -11.08
C GLU A 197 11.51 3.59 -12.43
N TYR A 198 12.54 2.80 -12.72
CA TYR A 198 13.20 2.77 -14.03
C TYR A 198 12.99 1.45 -14.76
N PHE A 199 12.87 0.35 -14.01
CA PHE A 199 12.67 -0.98 -14.54
C PHE A 199 11.40 -1.59 -13.95
N HIS A 200 10.45 -1.88 -14.82
CA HIS A 200 9.07 -2.19 -14.45
C HIS A 200 8.85 -3.70 -14.37
N THR A 201 8.79 -4.23 -13.15
CA THR A 201 8.45 -5.63 -12.85
C THR A 201 7.22 -5.70 -11.95
N PRO A 202 6.42 -6.78 -12.01
CA PRO A 202 5.22 -6.89 -11.19
C PRO A 202 5.52 -6.76 -9.70
N SER A 203 6.68 -7.25 -9.25
CA SER A 203 7.13 -7.20 -7.85
C SER A 203 7.45 -5.80 -7.30
N LYS A 204 7.42 -4.73 -8.10
CA LYS A 204 7.74 -3.39 -7.59
C LYS A 204 6.61 -2.81 -6.74
N PRO A 205 6.91 -2.01 -5.69
CA PRO A 205 5.89 -1.45 -4.80
C PRO A 205 4.78 -0.72 -5.53
N LEU A 206 5.12 0.09 -6.56
CA LEU A 206 4.12 0.72 -7.44
C LEU A 206 3.03 -0.25 -7.94
N TYR A 207 3.42 -1.48 -8.30
CA TYR A 207 2.52 -2.49 -8.89
C TYR A 207 1.91 -3.45 -7.87
N GLN A 208 2.43 -3.45 -6.65
CA GLN A 208 1.86 -4.19 -5.53
C GLN A 208 0.81 -3.34 -4.80
N ASP A 209 0.97 -2.01 -4.77
CA ASP A 209 0.18 -1.13 -3.91
C ASP A 209 -0.76 -0.17 -4.65
N LEU A 210 -0.47 0.21 -5.91
CA LEU A 210 -1.17 1.33 -6.57
C LEU A 210 -1.69 1.06 -7.97
N LYS A 211 -1.05 0.16 -8.72
CA LYS A 211 -1.39 -0.07 -10.13
C LYS A 211 -1.36 -1.54 -10.48
N ASP A 212 -2.32 -1.99 -11.27
CA ASP A 212 -2.25 -3.30 -11.89
C ASP A 212 -1.15 -3.34 -12.98
N TYR A 213 -0.18 -4.24 -12.79
CA TYR A 213 0.89 -4.49 -13.75
C TYR A 213 0.35 -5.04 -15.09
N TRP A 214 -0.73 -5.82 -15.04
CA TRP A 214 -1.31 -6.55 -16.17
C TRP A 214 -2.37 -5.78 -16.94
N ALA A 215 -2.71 -4.59 -16.46
CA ALA A 215 -3.73 -3.76 -17.07
C ALA A 215 -3.37 -3.38 -18.52
N LEU A 216 -4.37 -3.52 -19.39
CA LEU A 216 -4.42 -2.96 -20.73
C LEU A 216 -5.05 -1.58 -20.62
N GLY A 217 -4.47 -0.55 -21.20
CA GLY A 217 -5.05 0.77 -21.07
C GLY A 217 -4.40 1.83 -21.90
N PHE A 218 -5.01 3.00 -21.85
CA PHE A 218 -4.45 4.21 -22.43
C PHE A 218 -4.76 5.41 -21.55
N ARG A 219 -3.91 6.43 -21.71
CA ARG A 219 -4.07 7.71 -21.07
C ARG A 219 -3.72 8.81 -22.06
N VAL A 220 -4.54 9.85 -22.10
CA VAL A 220 -4.29 11.04 -22.91
C VAL A 220 -4.51 12.26 -22.05
N GLY A 221 -3.58 13.21 -22.11
CA GLY A 221 -3.69 14.51 -21.46
C GLY A 221 -3.35 15.62 -22.44
N VAL A 222 -4.19 16.66 -22.51
CA VAL A 222 -3.99 17.83 -23.35
C VAL A 222 -4.34 19.10 -22.58
N GLY A 223 -3.31 19.83 -22.17
CA GLY A 223 -3.45 21.11 -21.46
C GLY A 223 -4.02 20.89 -20.06
N PHE A 224 -5.34 20.98 -19.93
CA PHE A 224 -6.06 20.84 -18.65
C PHE A 224 -7.00 19.64 -18.60
N TRP A 225 -7.23 18.96 -19.71
CA TRP A 225 -8.18 17.86 -19.82
C TRP A 225 -7.44 16.56 -20.10
N GLY A 226 -7.92 15.48 -19.50
CA GLY A 226 -7.37 14.17 -19.76
C GLY A 226 -8.39 13.08 -19.53
N VAL A 227 -8.12 11.94 -20.12
CA VAL A 227 -8.88 10.72 -19.94
C VAL A 227 -7.90 9.59 -19.71
N GLU A 228 -8.27 8.69 -18.82
CA GLU A 228 -7.58 7.44 -18.58
C GLU A 228 -8.60 6.32 -18.59
N PHE A 229 -8.25 5.26 -19.31
CA PHE A 229 -9.03 4.05 -19.38
C PHE A 229 -8.08 2.87 -19.18
N GLU A 230 -8.40 2.00 -18.24
CA GLU A 230 -7.71 0.73 -18.06
C GLU A 230 -8.73 -0.41 -18.03
N TYR A 231 -8.28 -1.57 -18.46
CA TYR A 231 -9.01 -2.83 -18.48
C TYR A 231 -8.12 -3.86 -17.81
N HIS A 232 -8.69 -4.67 -16.94
CA HIS A 232 -7.97 -5.52 -16.00
C HIS A 232 -8.18 -7.00 -16.31
N PRO A 233 -7.30 -7.63 -17.11
CA PRO A 233 -7.48 -9.02 -17.51
C PRO A 233 -7.52 -10.00 -16.33
N ILE A 234 -6.83 -9.65 -15.24
CA ILE A 234 -6.77 -10.46 -14.03
C ILE A 234 -8.15 -10.56 -13.36
N GLU A 235 -8.93 -9.47 -13.37
CA GLU A 235 -10.30 -9.43 -12.85
C GLU A 235 -11.27 -10.29 -13.68
N ILE A 236 -11.00 -10.47 -14.97
CA ILE A 236 -11.77 -11.40 -15.82
C ILE A 236 -11.51 -12.84 -15.41
N VAL A 237 -10.24 -13.17 -15.13
CA VAL A 237 -9.86 -14.51 -14.68
C VAL A 237 -10.55 -14.81 -13.35
N ASP A 238 -10.62 -13.83 -12.46
CA ASP A 238 -11.35 -13.94 -11.21
C ASP A 238 -12.85 -14.14 -11.42
N PHE A 239 -13.50 -13.25 -12.19
CA PHE A 239 -14.92 -13.37 -12.53
C PHE A 239 -15.29 -14.74 -13.11
N ILE A 240 -14.50 -15.23 -14.08
CA ILE A 240 -14.71 -16.56 -14.68
C ILE A 240 -14.44 -17.65 -13.65
N GLY A 241 -13.40 -17.50 -12.84
CA GLY A 241 -13.08 -18.41 -11.74
C GLY A 241 -14.24 -18.57 -10.76
N GLY A 242 -14.84 -17.47 -10.33
CA GLY A 242 -15.89 -17.50 -9.34
C GLY A 242 -17.24 -18.04 -9.84
N ILE A 243 -17.47 -18.09 -11.16
CA ILE A 243 -18.57 -18.91 -11.73
C ILE A 243 -18.41 -20.38 -11.30
N PHE A 244 -17.17 -20.84 -11.12
CA PHE A 244 -16.83 -22.19 -10.65
C PHE A 244 -16.40 -22.21 -9.17
N LEU A 245 -16.72 -21.16 -8.39
CA LEU A 245 -16.36 -21.01 -6.98
C LEU A 245 -14.84 -21.01 -6.73
N PHE A 246 -14.05 -20.51 -7.68
CA PHE A 246 -12.62 -20.30 -7.56
C PHE A 246 -12.30 -18.80 -7.49
N ASP A 247 -11.72 -18.36 -6.38
CA ASP A 247 -11.41 -16.95 -6.08
C ASP A 247 -9.88 -16.75 -6.01
N PRO A 248 -9.20 -16.51 -7.15
CA PRO A 248 -7.76 -16.24 -7.18
C PRO A 248 -7.37 -14.88 -6.59
N LEU A 249 -8.26 -13.89 -6.54
CA LEU A 249 -7.97 -12.55 -6.03
C LEU A 249 -8.24 -12.39 -4.55
N ASN A 250 -8.84 -13.38 -3.90
CA ASN A 250 -9.08 -13.40 -2.46
C ASN A 250 -9.90 -12.17 -2.01
N ASP A 251 -10.93 -11.80 -2.78
CA ASP A 251 -11.78 -10.65 -2.50
C ASP A 251 -13.29 -10.86 -2.59
N ASP A 252 -13.72 -12.12 -2.72
CA ASP A 252 -15.11 -12.55 -2.52
C ASP A 252 -15.56 -12.31 -1.07
N PHE A 253 -16.73 -11.70 -0.89
CA PHE A 253 -17.32 -11.54 0.44
C PHE A 253 -17.86 -12.84 1.01
N ALA A 254 -18.15 -13.83 0.16
CA ALA A 254 -18.57 -15.14 0.61
C ALA A 254 -17.46 -15.83 1.43
N THR A 255 -16.24 -15.88 0.91
CA THR A 255 -15.14 -16.71 1.42
C THR A 255 -14.08 -15.92 2.18
N THR A 256 -14.15 -14.58 2.17
CA THR A 256 -13.12 -13.73 2.79
C THR A 256 -13.70 -12.55 3.55
N ARG A 257 -12.97 -12.11 4.57
CA ARG A 257 -13.26 -10.91 5.35
C ARG A 257 -12.05 -9.98 5.40
N GLY A 258 -12.31 -8.69 5.56
CA GLY A 258 -11.23 -7.74 5.89
C GLY A 258 -10.53 -8.11 7.20
N LEU A 259 -9.27 -7.70 7.32
CA LEU A 259 -8.50 -7.83 8.56
C LEU A 259 -9.16 -6.99 9.67
N ASP A 260 -9.48 -7.63 10.79
CA ASP A 260 -10.26 -7.01 11.86
C ASP A 260 -9.37 -6.60 13.03
N TYR A 261 -8.96 -5.33 13.00
CA TYR A 261 -8.20 -4.68 14.06
C TYR A 261 -9.07 -3.69 14.85
N THR A 262 -8.98 -3.73 16.18
CA THR A 262 -9.56 -2.68 17.03
C THR A 262 -8.89 -1.33 16.76
N SER A 263 -9.54 -0.22 17.13
CA SER A 263 -8.97 1.12 16.94
C SER A 263 -7.60 1.28 17.61
N ARG A 264 -7.39 0.64 18.77
CA ARG A 264 -6.10 0.64 19.47
C ARG A 264 -5.04 -0.13 18.67
N GLN A 265 -5.37 -1.31 18.17
CA GLN A 265 -4.45 -2.13 17.38
C GLN A 265 -4.06 -1.41 16.07
N ARG A 266 -5.02 -0.78 15.39
CA ARG A 266 -4.75 0.06 14.22
C ARG A 266 -3.82 1.23 14.54
N ALA A 267 -3.99 1.86 15.70
CA ALA A 267 -3.11 2.95 16.12
C ALA A 267 -1.67 2.45 16.32
N VAL A 268 -1.46 1.30 16.98
CA VAL A 268 -0.13 0.71 17.16
C VAL A 268 0.55 0.40 15.83
N VAL A 269 -0.16 -0.26 14.90
CA VAL A 269 0.36 -0.57 13.56
C VAL A 269 0.70 0.70 12.79
N LYS A 270 -0.18 1.71 12.82
CA LYS A 270 0.02 2.99 12.14
C LYS A 270 1.21 3.76 12.70
N ASP A 271 1.34 3.81 14.02
CA ASP A 271 2.43 4.49 14.71
C ASP A 271 3.76 3.83 14.36
N TYR A 272 3.82 2.49 14.37
CA TYR A 272 4.99 1.74 13.95
C TYR A 272 5.40 2.07 12.51
N ILE A 273 4.48 1.95 11.55
CA ILE A 273 4.76 2.24 10.14
C ILE A 273 5.20 3.70 9.96
N SER A 274 4.57 4.64 10.67
CA SER A 274 4.94 6.06 10.61
C SER A 274 6.34 6.31 11.15
N ILE A 275 6.71 5.66 12.25
CA ILE A 275 8.04 5.75 12.84
C ILE A 275 9.06 5.18 11.86
N VAL A 276 8.88 3.97 11.36
CA VAL A 276 9.82 3.32 10.42
C VAL A 276 10.02 4.16 9.16
N ARG A 277 8.94 4.68 8.56
CA ARG A 277 8.99 5.55 7.37
C ARG A 277 9.67 6.90 7.59
N SER A 278 9.89 7.31 8.85
CA SER A 278 10.58 8.56 9.15
C SER A 278 12.12 8.43 9.11
N PHE A 279 12.63 7.20 9.07
CA PHE A 279 14.06 6.89 8.96
C PHE A 279 14.47 6.68 7.51
N GLU A 280 15.70 7.09 7.18
CA GLU A 280 16.30 6.83 5.87
C GLU A 280 16.96 5.44 5.86
N ASP A 281 17.26 4.90 4.68
CA ASP A 281 17.85 3.55 4.53
C ASP A 281 19.16 3.39 5.32
N GLU A 282 19.97 4.45 5.39
CA GLU A 282 21.21 4.49 6.18
C GLU A 282 20.94 4.35 7.68
N ASP A 283 19.90 5.00 8.18
CA ASP A 283 19.49 4.91 9.58
C ASP A 283 18.90 3.53 9.89
N ILE A 284 18.13 2.94 8.97
CA ILE A 284 17.61 1.58 9.10
C ILE A 284 18.76 0.56 9.13
N ALA A 285 19.82 0.75 8.33
CA ALA A 285 21.00 -0.11 8.37
C ALA A 285 21.74 -0.01 9.73
N GLN A 286 21.88 1.20 10.27
CA GLN A 286 22.44 1.42 11.61
C GLN A 286 21.56 0.80 12.70
N TYR A 287 20.25 0.96 12.59
CA TYR A 287 19.27 0.36 13.48
C TYR A 287 19.41 -1.15 13.53
N LYS A 288 19.44 -1.82 12.37
CA LYS A 288 19.61 -3.28 12.26
C LYS A 288 20.91 -3.77 12.89
N THR A 289 21.96 -2.95 12.88
CA THR A 289 23.23 -3.26 13.55
C THR A 289 23.11 -3.16 15.08
N LYS A 290 22.40 -2.14 15.58
CA LYS A 290 22.20 -1.90 17.03
C LYS A 290 21.17 -2.85 17.65
N PHE A 291 20.13 -3.21 16.91
CA PHE A 291 19.01 -4.05 17.35
C PHE A 291 18.78 -5.21 16.36
N PRO A 292 19.71 -6.17 16.28
CA PRO A 292 19.64 -7.26 15.29
C PRO A 292 18.53 -8.27 15.57
N LYS A 293 17.97 -8.28 16.79
CA LYS A 293 16.91 -9.20 17.22
C LYS A 293 15.86 -8.45 18.04
N LEU A 294 14.62 -8.93 17.99
CA LEU A 294 13.50 -8.43 18.81
C LEU A 294 13.78 -8.58 20.30
N GLU A 295 14.52 -9.63 20.68
CA GLU A 295 15.04 -9.84 22.03
C GLU A 295 16.57 -9.92 22.01
N GLY A 296 17.23 -8.88 22.53
CA GLY A 296 18.67 -8.85 22.68
C GLY A 296 19.27 -7.50 22.33
N GLY A 297 19.34 -6.62 23.32
CA GLY A 297 20.06 -5.35 23.26
C GLY A 297 19.70 -4.51 24.48
N GLU A 298 20.62 -4.39 25.45
CA GLU A 298 20.58 -3.22 26.33
C GLU A 298 20.73 -1.98 25.45
N ALA A 299 19.87 -0.99 25.68
CA ALA A 299 19.85 0.24 24.91
C ALA A 299 21.24 0.90 24.96
N PRO A 300 21.89 1.14 23.80
CA PRO A 300 22.88 2.21 23.74
C PRO A 300 22.18 3.51 24.16
N LYS A 301 22.83 4.32 25.00
CA LYS A 301 22.29 5.62 25.43
C LYS A 301 21.77 6.41 24.23
N GLU A 302 20.58 7.01 24.39
CA GLU A 302 19.86 7.86 23.42
C GLU A 302 20.78 8.51 22.38
N GLU A 303 20.91 7.87 21.21
CA GLU A 303 21.42 8.53 20.02
C GLU A 303 20.22 8.75 19.12
N ALA A 304 19.77 10.01 19.07
CA ALA A 304 18.89 10.44 18.00
C ALA A 304 19.59 10.18 16.65
N PRO A 305 18.83 9.85 15.58
CA PRO A 305 19.41 9.83 14.24
C PRO A 305 20.12 11.16 13.97
N PRO A 306 21.27 11.16 13.27
CA PRO A 306 22.07 12.35 13.05
C PRO A 306 21.19 13.48 12.48
N ALA A 307 21.30 14.68 13.08
CA ALA A 307 20.50 15.83 12.66
C ALA A 307 20.76 16.15 11.19
N LYS A 308 19.68 16.34 10.42
CA LYS A 308 19.73 16.71 8.99
C LYS A 308 20.68 17.90 8.79
N GLU A 309 21.83 17.67 8.14
CA GLU A 309 22.57 18.77 7.54
C GLU A 309 21.71 19.35 6.43
N THR A 310 21.19 20.56 6.68
CA THR A 310 20.59 21.38 5.63
C THR A 310 21.70 21.65 4.61
N LYS A 311 21.73 20.87 3.53
CA LYS A 311 22.53 21.20 2.35
C LYS A 311 22.10 22.59 1.91
N LYS A 312 22.88 23.60 2.29
CA LYS A 312 22.80 24.94 1.71
C LYS A 312 23.02 24.75 0.22
N LYS A 313 21.94 24.82 -0.57
CA LYS A 313 22.02 25.04 -2.00
C LYS A 313 22.86 26.31 -2.18
N LYS A 314 24.08 26.15 -2.67
CA LYS A 314 24.82 27.23 -3.33
C LYS A 314 24.22 27.44 -4.71
#